data_AF-A0A7X8PYK7-F1
#
_entry.id   AF-A0A7X8PYK7-F1
#
_cell.length_a   1.000
_cell.length_b   1.000
_cell.length_c   1.000
_cell.angle_alpha   90.00
_cell.angle_beta   90.00
_cell.angle_gamma   90.00
#
_symmetry.space_group_name_H-M   'P 1'
#
loop_
_entity.id
_entity.type
_entity.pdbx_description
1 polymer ?
#
loop_
_entity_poly.entity_id
_entity_poly.type
_entity_poly.pdbx_seq_one_letter_code
_entity_poly.pdbx_strand_id
1 'polypeptide(L)' 'MATNDKVNNIDALIEATKDENPNERKQNWAAFIESTAVNFFIDCKLEKLNMEDGKGNKAKLVRQKDDTIKVEYTSTTTL' A
#
# COMPACT_ATOMS: atom_id res chain seq x y z
N MET A 1 8.16 20.08 -22.77
CA MET A 1 9.04 19.86 -21.61
C MET A 1 8.96 18.38 -21.28
N ALA A 2 9.89 17.58 -21.78
CA ALA A 2 9.90 16.13 -21.56
C ALA A 2 10.52 15.87 -20.18
N THR A 3 9.78 15.22 -19.28
CA THR A 3 10.31 14.79 -17.99
C THR A 3 11.09 13.48 -18.22
N ASN A 4 12.40 13.61 -18.33
CA ASN A 4 13.32 12.48 -18.41
C ASN A 4 13.52 11.84 -17.03
N ASP A 5 13.25 10.54 -16.97
CA ASP A 5 13.92 9.50 -16.17
C ASP A 5 14.17 9.72 -14.68
N LYS A 6 13.26 9.20 -13.86
CA LYS A 6 13.59 8.61 -12.56
C LYS A 6 12.94 7.25 -12.40
N VAL A 7 13.12 6.36 -13.36
CA VAL A 7 13.02 4.91 -13.06
C VAL A 7 14.35 4.54 -12.40
N ASN A 8 14.55 5.01 -11.17
CA ASN A 8 15.68 4.58 -10.35
C ASN A 8 15.49 3.09 -10.09
N ASN A 9 16.25 2.27 -10.81
CA ASN A 9 16.49 0.84 -10.64
C ASN A 9 15.55 0.17 -9.60
N ILE A 10 14.31 -0.09 -10.00
CA ILE A 10 13.29 -0.70 -9.14
C ILE A 10 13.77 -2.08 -8.67
N ASP A 11 14.56 -2.78 -9.48
CA ASP A 11 15.12 -4.09 -9.14
C ASP A 11 16.06 -4.02 -7.93
N ALA A 12 16.89 -2.99 -7.83
CA ALA A 12 17.75 -2.77 -6.66
C ALA A 12 16.96 -2.48 -5.39
N LEU A 13 15.82 -1.78 -5.50
CA LEU A 13 14.92 -1.54 -4.35
C LEU A 13 14.18 -2.81 -3.94
N ILE A 14 13.75 -3.63 -4.90
CA ILE A 14 13.16 -4.95 -4.64
C ILE A 14 14.18 -5.87 -3.96
N GLU A 15 15.44 -5.87 -4.41
CA GLU A 15 16.50 -6.67 -3.79
C GLU A 15 16.82 -6.20 -2.37
N ALA A 16 16.89 -4.89 -2.14
CA ALA A 16 17.11 -4.31 -0.82
C ALA A 16 15.93 -4.51 0.16
N THR A 17 14.72 -4.79 -0.37
CA THR A 17 13.50 -5.00 0.43
C THR A 17 13.01 -6.44 0.43
N LYS A 18 13.72 -7.36 -0.26
CA LYS A 18 13.46 -8.79 -0.18
C LYS A 18 13.73 -9.24 1.24
N ASP A 19 12.67 -9.52 1.99
CA ASP A 19 12.81 -10.24 3.26
C ASP A 19 13.45 -11.60 2.99
N GLU A 20 14.46 -11.92 3.80
CA GLU A 20 15.20 -13.19 3.76
C GLU A 20 14.28 -14.39 4.09
N ASN A 21 13.12 -14.12 4.71
CA ASN A 21 12.05 -15.08 5.02
C ASN A 21 10.74 -14.73 4.27
N PRO A 22 10.53 -15.21 3.04
CA PRO A 22 9.30 -14.94 2.27
C PRO A 22 8.03 -15.52 2.92
N ASN A 23 8.15 -16.37 3.94
CA ASN A 23 7.02 -16.97 4.65
C ASN A 23 6.53 -16.14 5.86
N GLU A 24 7.33 -15.20 6.38
CA GLU A 24 6.98 -14.43 7.59
C GLU A 24 6.06 -13.22 7.29
N ARG A 25 6.04 -12.76 6.03
CA ARG A 25 5.15 -11.67 5.57
C ARG A 25 4.10 -12.14 4.58
N LYS A 26 3.47 -13.30 4.82
CA LYS A 26 2.15 -13.58 4.23
C LYS A 26 1.09 -12.69 4.91
N GLN A 27 1.24 -11.37 4.82
CA GLN A 27 0.17 -10.46 5.21
C GLN A 27 -0.98 -10.64 4.22
N ASN A 28 -2.09 -11.17 4.73
CA ASN A 28 -3.38 -11.05 4.09
C ASN A 28 -3.62 -9.55 3.76
N TRP A 29 -4.24 -9.27 2.60
CA TRP A 29 -4.59 -7.92 2.16
C TRP A 29 -5.13 -7.02 3.27
N ALA A 30 -6.07 -7.52 4.09
CA ALA A 30 -6.63 -6.78 5.22
C ALA A 30 -5.53 -6.32 6.21
N ALA A 31 -4.65 -7.24 6.62
CA ALA A 31 -3.57 -6.94 7.54
C ALA A 31 -2.57 -5.93 6.95
N PHE A 32 -2.30 -5.98 5.64
CA PHE A 32 -1.47 -4.99 4.95
C PHE A 32 -2.11 -3.60 4.98
N ILE A 33 -3.41 -3.51 4.71
CA ILE A 33 -4.13 -2.24 4.71
C ILE A 33 -4.17 -1.64 6.12
N GLU A 34 -4.57 -2.41 7.12
CA GLU A 34 -4.75 -1.95 8.50
C GLU A 34 -3.44 -1.59 9.22
N SER A 35 -2.29 -1.98 8.67
CA SER A 35 -0.98 -1.63 9.19
C SER A 35 -0.21 -0.72 8.23
N THR A 36 0.54 -1.31 7.30
CA THR A 36 1.49 -0.63 6.42
C THR A 36 0.84 0.51 5.65
N ALA A 37 -0.33 0.29 5.05
CA ALA A 37 -0.95 1.31 4.21
C ALA A 37 -1.52 2.48 5.02
N VAL A 38 -2.16 2.21 6.17
CA VAL A 38 -2.64 3.26 7.09
C VAL A 38 -1.48 4.05 7.68
N ASN A 39 -0.41 3.39 8.12
CA ASN A 39 0.76 4.07 8.66
C ASN A 39 1.41 4.97 7.61
N PHE A 40 1.63 4.46 6.39
CA PHE A 40 2.12 5.26 5.27
C PHE A 40 1.24 6.48 4.99
N PHE A 41 -0.08 6.31 5.01
CA PHE A 41 -1.05 7.39 4.80
C PHE A 41 -0.94 8.50 5.86
N ILE A 42 -0.73 8.11 7.13
CA ILE A 42 -0.55 9.04 8.26
C ILE A 42 0.80 9.76 8.13
N ASP A 43 1.89 9.01 7.98
CA ASP A 43 3.27 9.52 7.98
C ASP A 43 3.51 10.51 6.84
N CYS A 44 2.94 10.21 5.67
CA CYS A 44 3.01 11.10 4.51
C CYS A 44 1.95 12.21 4.50
N LYS A 45 1.11 12.29 5.54
CA LYS A 45 0.01 13.27 5.67
C LYS A 45 -0.86 13.34 4.42
N LEU A 46 -1.25 12.17 3.91
CA LEU A 46 -2.06 12.08 2.71
C LEU A 46 -3.53 12.45 3.03
N GLU A 47 -4.20 13.00 2.01
CA GLU A 47 -5.65 13.27 2.03
C GLU A 47 -6.46 12.12 1.41
N LYS A 48 -5.89 11.44 0.41
CA LYS A 48 -6.53 10.33 -0.30
C LYS A 48 -5.50 9.37 -0.87
N LEU A 49 -5.77 8.07 -0.75
CA LEU A 49 -4.98 6.98 -1.32
C LEU A 49 -5.93 5.91 -1.87
N ASN A 50 -5.68 5.42 -3.10
CA ASN A 50 -6.38 4.28 -3.68
C ASN A 50 -5.34 3.26 -4.10
N MET A 51 -5.59 1.98 -3.82
CA MET A 51 -4.68 0.87 -4.10
C MET A 51 -5.44 -0.29 -4.72
N GLU A 52 -4.80 -0.97 -5.66
CA GLU A 52 -5.30 -2.18 -6.31
C GLU A 52 -4.11 -3.09 -6.64
N ASP A 53 -4.20 -4.37 -6.29
CA ASP A 53 -3.10 -5.34 -6.50
C ASP A 53 -3.19 -6.11 -7.82
N GLY A 54 -4.20 -5.81 -8.64
CA GLY A 54 -4.48 -6.50 -9.91
C GLY A 54 -5.08 -7.90 -9.77
N LYS A 55 -5.32 -8.38 -8.55
CA LYS A 55 -5.93 -9.70 -8.25
C LYS A 55 -7.33 -9.57 -7.64
N GLY A 56 -7.90 -8.38 -7.72
CA GLY A 56 -9.24 -8.07 -7.21
C GLY A 56 -9.24 -7.52 -5.79
N ASN A 57 -8.08 -7.43 -5.13
CA ASN A 57 -7.97 -6.74 -3.85
C ASN A 57 -7.88 -5.23 -4.11
N LYS A 58 -8.73 -4.45 -3.43
CA LYS A 58 -8.82 -3.00 -3.58
C LYS A 58 -8.90 -2.34 -2.22
N ALA A 59 -8.39 -1.12 -2.12
CA ALA A 59 -8.48 -0.31 -0.93
C ALA A 59 -8.53 1.18 -1.23
N LYS A 60 -9.20 1.93 -0.37
CA LYS A 60 -9.37 3.38 -0.44
C LYS A 60 -9.29 3.95 0.96
N LEU A 61 -8.36 4.88 1.16
CA LEU A 61 -8.20 5.65 2.39
C LEU A 61 -8.49 7.12 2.08
N VAL A 62 -9.30 7.76 2.92
CA VAL A 62 -9.68 9.17 2.79
C VAL A 62 -9.66 9.83 4.15
N ARG A 63 -8.90 10.92 4.27
CA ARG A 63 -8.92 11.78 5.45
C ARG A 63 -10.23 12.57 5.46
N GLN A 64 -10.91 12.55 6.60
CA GLN A 64 -12.17 13.24 6.82
C GLN A 64 -11.91 14.62 7.43
N LYS A 65 -12.96 15.46 7.46
CA LYS A 65 -12.86 16.83 7.98
C LYS A 65 -12.54 16.91 9.48
N ASP A 66 -12.83 15.86 10.23
CA ASP A 66 -12.54 15.71 11.65
C ASP A 66 -11.18 15.04 11.91
N ASP A 67 -10.33 14.96 10.88
CA ASP A 67 -9.02 14.30 10.89
C ASP A 67 -9.07 12.77 11.12
N THR A 68 -10.27 12.17 11.10
CA THR A 68 -10.41 10.72 11.08
C THR A 68 -10.09 10.14 9.70
N ILE A 69 -9.69 8.88 9.65
CA ILE A 69 -9.37 8.19 8.39
C ILE A 69 -10.47 7.19 8.10
N LYS A 70 -11.17 7.39 6.98
CA LYS A 70 -12.08 6.38 6.45
C LYS A 70 -11.29 5.40 5.60
N VAL A 71 -11.29 4.13 6.02
CA VAL A 71 -10.63 3.02 5.32
C VAL A 71 -11.70 2.08 4.77
N GLU A 72 -11.68 1.84 3.46
CA GLU A 72 -12.56 0.89 2.77
C GLU A 72 -11.69 -0.06 1.97
N TYR A 73 -11.83 -1.38 2.16
CA TYR A 73 -11.09 -2.37 1.38
C TYR A 73 -11.91 -3.62 1.09
N THR A 74 -11.59 -4.29 -0.01
CA THR A 74 -12.16 -5.57 -0.43
C THR A 74 -11.05 -6.57 -0.66
N SER A 75 -11.26 -7.82 -0.23
CA SER A 75 -10.36 -8.94 -0.51
C SER A 75 -11.11 -10.02 -1.29
N THR A 76 -10.53 -10.49 -2.39
CA THR A 76 -11.07 -11.61 -3.19
C THR A 76 -10.56 -12.96 -2.74
N THR A 77 -9.64 -13.00 -1.77
CA THR A 77 -9.16 -14.26 -1.20
C THR A 77 -10.18 -14.77 -0.20
N THR A 78 -11.06 -15.68 -0.64
CA THR A 78 -11.74 -16.62 0.27
C THR A 78 -10.68 -17.45 0.97
N LEU A 79 -10.70 -17.41 2.31
CA LEU A 79 -9.92 -18.29 3.19
C LEU A 79 -10.09 -19.76 2.82
#